data_AF-A0A959GGM8-F1
#
_entry.id   AF-A0A959GGM8-F1
#
_cell.length_a   1.000
_cell.length_b   1.000
_cell.length_c   1.000
_cell.angle_alpha   90.00
_cell.angle_beta   90.00
_cell.angle_gamma   90.00
#
_symmetry.space_group_name_H-M   'P 1'
#
loop_
_entity.id
_entity.type
_entity.pdbx_description
1 polymer ?
#
loop_
_entity_poly.entity_id
_entity_poly.type
_entity_poly.pdbx_seq_one_letter_code
_entity_poly.pdbx_strand_id
1 'polypeptide(L)'
;MIDKLKKALHEASEMVREQAATFGEGAKEKSYQLIEEWLLVFPKLEMHGLEITSFALGVALSPSLEVELKGLHEDFTKEKLEHILADTKGSTALSSVFQTINTTYKLHRRTLANLNDPLIVKIRIRISPEIKVFIGKPLIE
;
A
#
# COMPACT_ATOMS: atom_id res chain seq x y z
N MET A 1 -1.33 10.64 17.70
CA MET A 1 -0.67 9.76 16.70
C MET A 1 -0.63 10.40 15.32
N ILE A 2 -1.73 11.00 14.84
CA ILE A 2 -1.80 11.75 13.57
C ILE A 2 -0.69 12.80 13.41
N ASP A 3 -0.34 13.56 14.46
CA ASP A 3 0.72 14.59 14.35
C ASP A 3 2.13 13.99 14.20
N LYS A 4 2.39 12.82 14.81
CA LYS A 4 3.66 12.10 14.62
C LYS A 4 3.77 11.53 13.21
N LEU A 5 2.67 11.00 12.69
CA LEU A 5 2.57 10.49 11.33
C LEU A 5 2.75 11.62 10.30
N LYS A 6 2.08 12.76 10.47
CA LYS A 6 2.26 13.94 9.61
C LYS A 6 3.70 14.44 9.61
N LYS A 7 4.34 14.46 10.79
CA LYS A 7 5.73 14.87 10.92
C LYS A 7 6.68 13.88 10.21
N ALA A 8 6.49 12.58 10.41
CA ALA A 8 7.28 11.55 9.73
C ALA A 8 7.08 11.56 8.19
N LEU A 9 5.86 11.81 7.71
CA LEU A 9 5.58 11.98 6.28
C LEU A 9 6.23 13.23 5.70
N HIS A 10 6.22 14.33 6.46
CA HIS A 10 6.86 15.57 6.04
C HIS A 10 8.38 15.39 5.95
N GLU A 11 9.00 14.80 6.98
CA GLU A 11 10.43 14.47 7.00
C GLU A 11 10.80 13.52 5.85
N ALA A 12 9.98 12.48 5.59
CA ALA A 12 10.19 11.57 4.47
C ALA A 12 10.07 12.27 3.11
N SER A 13 9.12 13.18 2.93
CA SER A 13 8.95 13.95 1.69
C SER A 13 10.11 14.90 1.45
N GLU A 14 10.59 15.61 2.48
CA GLU A 14 11.76 16.49 2.34
C GLU A 14 13.02 15.68 1.97
N MET A 15 13.24 14.52 2.60
CA MET A 15 14.34 13.62 2.23
C MET A 15 14.24 13.10 0.79
N VAL A 16 13.03 12.78 0.32
CA VAL A 16 12.80 12.36 -1.07
C VAL A 16 13.11 13.49 -2.06
N ARG A 17 12.71 14.73 -1.75
CA ARG A 17 13.00 15.91 -2.58
C ARG A 17 14.48 16.22 -2.66
N GLU A 18 15.20 16.14 -1.55
CA GLU A 18 16.66 16.32 -1.53
C GLU A 18 17.38 15.30 -2.42
N GLN A 19 16.93 14.04 -2.39
CA GLN A 19 17.47 13.01 -3.29
C GLN A 19 17.08 13.24 -4.74
N ALA A 20 15.86 13.68 -5.04
CA ALA A 20 15.45 13.98 -6.41
C ALA A 20 16.24 15.17 -7.02
N ALA A 21 16.48 16.23 -6.24
CA ALA A 21 17.22 17.42 -6.67
C ALA A 21 18.69 17.14 -7.03
N THR A 22 19.26 16.09 -6.45
CA THR A 22 20.66 15.69 -6.67
C THR A 22 20.86 14.90 -7.97
N PHE A 23 19.79 14.31 -8.54
CA PHE A 23 19.88 13.38 -9.67
C PHE A 23 18.89 13.75 -10.80
N GLY A 24 19.31 14.66 -11.69
CA GLY A 24 18.50 15.20 -12.79
C GLY A 24 18.23 14.24 -13.97
N GLU A 25 17.43 13.20 -13.76
CA GLU A 25 16.89 12.34 -14.83
C GLU A 25 15.37 12.21 -14.68
N GLY A 26 14.58 12.69 -15.66
CA GLY A 26 13.11 12.81 -15.56
C GLY A 26 12.32 11.50 -15.31
N ALA A 27 12.92 10.33 -15.48
CA ALA A 27 12.31 9.04 -15.09
C ALA A 27 12.41 8.77 -13.57
N LYS A 28 13.48 9.23 -12.93
CA LYS A 28 13.67 9.14 -11.47
C LYS A 28 12.72 10.10 -10.76
N GLU A 29 12.56 11.30 -11.31
CA GLU A 29 11.65 12.32 -10.77
C GLU A 29 10.19 11.82 -10.70
N LYS A 30 9.69 11.18 -11.77
CA LYS A 30 8.35 10.55 -11.77
C LYS A 30 8.21 9.45 -10.74
N SER A 31 9.26 8.65 -10.53
CA SER A 31 9.24 7.57 -9.54
C SER A 31 9.16 8.12 -8.12
N TYR A 32 9.90 9.20 -7.83
CA TYR A 32 9.84 9.87 -6.53
C TYR A 32 8.51 10.58 -6.29
N GLN A 33 7.97 11.30 -7.29
CA GLN A 33 6.63 11.89 -7.19
C GLN A 33 5.57 10.84 -6.85
N LEU A 34 5.62 9.69 -7.52
CA LEU A 34 4.71 8.59 -7.24
C LEU A 34 4.91 8.03 -5.81
N ILE A 35 6.14 7.92 -5.33
CA ILE A 35 6.41 7.54 -3.94
C ILE A 35 5.78 8.56 -2.97
N GLU A 36 5.93 9.86 -3.20
CA GLU A 36 5.31 10.90 -2.38
C GLU A 36 3.78 10.80 -2.37
N GLU A 37 3.15 10.56 -3.53
CA GLU A 37 1.71 10.34 -3.62
C GLU A 37 1.27 9.15 -2.77
N TRP A 38 2.00 8.03 -2.83
CA TRP A 38 1.72 6.83 -2.06
C TRP A 38 1.97 6.99 -0.55
N LEU A 39 2.92 7.83 -0.15
CA LEU A 39 3.10 8.19 1.26
C LEU A 39 1.83 8.80 1.87
N LEU A 40 1.03 9.54 1.09
CA LEU A 40 -0.27 10.07 1.53
C LEU A 40 -1.40 9.03 1.54
N VAL A 41 -1.19 7.87 0.91
CA VAL A 41 -2.16 6.78 0.81
C VAL A 41 -2.09 5.86 2.04
N PHE A 42 -0.88 5.54 2.53
CA PHE A 42 -0.73 4.60 3.65
C PHE A 42 -1.51 4.97 4.91
N PRO A 43 -1.53 6.23 5.38
CA PRO A 43 -2.35 6.61 6.53
C PRO A 43 -3.83 6.27 6.36
N LYS A 44 -4.33 6.40 5.13
CA LYS A 44 -5.73 6.12 4.81
C LYS A 44 -5.98 4.61 4.78
N LEU A 45 -5.01 3.82 4.32
CA LEU A 45 -5.04 2.37 4.46
C LEU A 45 -5.10 1.97 5.94
N GLU A 46 -4.32 2.64 6.80
CA GLU A 46 -4.33 2.33 8.24
C GLU A 46 -5.66 2.66 8.92
N MET A 47 -6.30 3.77 8.54
CA MET A 47 -7.66 4.11 9.02
C MET A 47 -8.72 3.06 8.64
N HIS A 48 -8.46 2.21 7.65
CA HIS A 48 -9.37 1.14 7.22
C HIS A 48 -8.97 -0.25 7.76
N GLY A 49 -8.12 -0.33 8.78
CA GLY A 49 -7.80 -1.59 9.46
C GLY A 49 -6.59 -2.35 8.90
N LEU A 50 -5.76 -1.69 8.09
CA LEU A 50 -4.43 -2.19 7.74
C LEU A 50 -3.38 -1.63 8.71
N GLU A 51 -2.31 -2.36 8.96
CA GLU A 51 -1.20 -1.94 9.82
C GLU A 51 0.09 -2.15 9.05
N ILE A 52 0.95 -1.13 8.95
CA ILE A 52 2.25 -1.29 8.32
C ILE A 52 3.16 -2.16 9.21
N THR A 53 3.66 -3.26 8.66
CA THR A 53 4.54 -4.19 9.39
C THR A 53 5.94 -4.31 8.76
N SER A 54 6.10 -3.84 7.52
CA SER A 54 7.41 -3.67 6.88
C SER A 54 7.39 -2.45 5.97
N PHE A 55 8.49 -1.71 5.92
CA PHE A 55 8.66 -0.52 5.09
C PHE A 55 10.12 -0.43 4.63
N ALA A 56 10.35 -0.41 3.31
CA ALA A 56 11.68 -0.39 2.73
C ALA A 56 11.75 0.54 1.52
N LEU A 57 12.75 1.42 1.48
CA LEU A 57 13.08 2.26 0.32
C LEU A 57 14.33 1.71 -0.37
N GLY A 58 14.19 1.31 -1.62
CA GLY A 58 15.31 0.97 -2.50
C GLY A 58 15.74 2.19 -3.31
N VAL A 59 16.93 2.71 -3.04
CA VAL A 59 17.53 3.81 -3.80
C VAL A 59 18.49 3.21 -4.83
N ALA A 60 18.03 3.11 -6.08
CA ALA A 60 18.79 2.63 -7.22
C ALA A 60 18.54 3.56 -8.43
N LEU A 61 19.06 3.20 -9.61
CA LEU A 61 18.71 3.92 -10.85
C LEU A 61 17.19 4.01 -11.07
N SER A 62 16.45 3.01 -10.58
CA SER A 62 15.00 3.02 -10.49
C SER A 62 14.60 2.92 -9.01
N PRO A 63 14.22 4.05 -8.38
CA PRO A 63 13.76 4.05 -6.99
C PRO A 63 12.53 3.16 -6.79
N SER A 64 12.41 2.54 -5.63
CA SER A 64 11.21 1.78 -5.27
C SER A 64 10.89 1.84 -3.79
N LEU A 65 9.60 1.90 -3.46
CA LEU A 65 9.12 1.76 -2.09
C LEU A 65 8.37 0.43 -1.94
N GLU A 66 8.72 -0.36 -0.93
CA GLU A 66 8.08 -1.63 -0.61
C GLU A 66 7.47 -1.56 0.78
N VAL A 67 6.18 -1.87 0.88
CA VAL A 67 5.43 -1.82 2.13
C VAL A 67 4.65 -3.12 2.30
N GLU A 68 4.79 -3.75 3.45
CA GLU A 68 3.91 -4.85 3.90
C GLU A 68 2.93 -4.29 4.92
N LEU A 69 1.64 -4.54 4.67
CA LEU A 69 0.58 -4.26 5.61
C LEU A 69 -0.10 -5.56 6.04
N LYS A 70 -0.55 -5.61 7.30
CA LYS A 70 -1.38 -6.69 7.85
C LYS A 70 -2.75 -6.17 8.25
N GLY A 71 -3.76 -7.01 8.14
CA GLY A 71 -5.11 -6.69 8.60
C GLY A 71 -5.83 -7.93 9.09
N LEU A 72 -6.94 -7.72 9.81
CA LEU A 72 -7.82 -8.77 10.26
C LEU A 72 -8.92 -9.02 9.23
N HIS A 73 -9.24 -10.28 8.95
CA HIS A 73 -10.27 -10.58 7.95
C HIS A 73 -11.66 -10.02 8.29
N GLU A 74 -11.95 -9.82 9.58
CA GLU A 74 -13.20 -9.23 10.08
C GLU A 74 -13.38 -7.75 9.72
N ASP A 75 -12.29 -7.03 9.39
CA ASP A 75 -12.33 -5.66 8.92
C ASP A 75 -12.60 -5.54 7.42
N PHE A 76 -12.51 -6.66 6.71
CA PHE A 76 -12.70 -6.74 5.27
C PHE A 76 -13.80 -7.74 4.89
N THR A 77 -14.92 -7.70 5.62
CA THR A 77 -16.14 -8.38 5.18
C THR A 77 -16.63 -7.82 3.85
N LYS A 78 -17.52 -8.55 3.18
CA LYS A 78 -18.04 -8.12 1.87
C LYS A 78 -18.70 -6.75 1.97
N GLU A 79 -19.52 -6.56 3.00
CA GLU A 79 -20.27 -5.33 3.25
C GLU A 79 -19.31 -4.19 3.58
N LYS A 80 -18.34 -4.41 4.48
CA LYS A 80 -17.31 -3.41 4.82
C LYS A 80 -16.50 -3.00 3.58
N LEU A 81 -16.08 -3.96 2.76
CA LEU A 81 -15.34 -3.69 1.52
C LEU A 81 -16.16 -2.90 0.50
N GLU A 82 -17.45 -3.17 0.37
CA GLU A 82 -18.34 -2.40 -0.52
C GLU A 82 -18.46 -0.94 -0.05
N HIS A 83 -18.57 -0.71 1.26
CA HIS A 83 -18.54 0.63 1.85
C HIS A 83 -17.21 1.33 1.63
N ILE A 84 -16.08 0.67 1.95
CA ILE A 84 -14.74 1.22 1.76
C ILE A 84 -14.53 1.61 0.28
N LEU A 85 -14.90 0.74 -0.66
CA LEU A 85 -14.77 1.02 -2.10
C LEU A 85 -15.64 2.20 -2.57
N ALA A 86 -16.79 2.43 -1.93
CA ALA A 86 -17.60 3.62 -2.21
C ALA A 86 -16.94 4.90 -1.70
N ASP A 87 -16.35 4.85 -0.51
CA ASP A 87 -15.67 5.98 0.15
C ASP A 87 -14.35 6.34 -0.54
N THR A 88 -13.67 5.38 -1.18
CA THR A 88 -12.34 5.60 -1.78
C THR A 88 -12.37 6.02 -3.25
N LYS A 89 -13.54 6.22 -3.88
CA LYS A 89 -13.68 6.52 -5.32
C LYS A 89 -12.87 7.73 -5.81
N GLY A 90 -12.52 8.67 -4.93
CA GLY A 90 -11.69 9.84 -5.25
C GLY A 90 -10.17 9.56 -5.29
N SER A 91 -9.73 8.36 -4.93
CA SER A 91 -8.32 7.98 -4.93
C SER A 91 -8.12 6.67 -5.70
N THR A 92 -7.44 6.77 -6.85
CA THR A 92 -7.09 5.61 -7.67
C THR A 92 -6.25 4.60 -6.88
N ALA A 93 -5.24 5.06 -6.14
CA ALA A 93 -4.37 4.19 -5.35
C ALA A 93 -5.13 3.41 -4.27
N LEU A 94 -5.96 4.08 -3.46
CA LEU A 94 -6.78 3.39 -2.45
C LEU A 94 -7.76 2.41 -3.09
N SER A 95 -8.46 2.85 -4.12
CA SER A 95 -9.41 2.01 -4.84
C SER A 95 -8.72 0.77 -5.41
N SER A 96 -7.52 0.89 -5.97
CA SER A 96 -6.73 -0.24 -6.47
C SER A 96 -6.37 -1.24 -5.36
N VAL A 97 -6.01 -0.78 -4.16
CA VAL A 97 -5.69 -1.66 -3.03
C VAL A 97 -6.93 -2.44 -2.60
N PHE A 98 -8.02 -1.76 -2.27
CA PHE A 98 -9.24 -2.43 -1.78
C PHE A 98 -9.93 -3.27 -2.86
N GLN A 99 -9.83 -2.87 -4.13
CA GLN A 99 -10.35 -3.68 -5.24
C GLN A 99 -9.56 -4.98 -5.40
N THR A 100 -8.23 -4.92 -5.22
CA THR A 100 -7.37 -6.11 -5.23
C THR A 100 -7.73 -7.02 -4.06
N ILE A 101 -7.90 -6.49 -2.84
CA ILE A 101 -8.34 -7.25 -1.67
C ILE A 101 -9.69 -7.94 -1.93
N ASN A 102 -10.70 -7.19 -2.39
CA ASN A 102 -12.02 -7.73 -2.73
C ASN A 102 -11.94 -8.84 -3.80
N THR A 103 -11.12 -8.65 -4.83
CA THR A 103 -10.91 -9.64 -5.88
C THR A 103 -10.25 -10.91 -5.33
N THR A 104 -9.24 -10.78 -4.48
CA THR A 104 -8.58 -11.91 -3.82
C THR A 104 -9.56 -12.71 -2.98
N TYR A 105 -10.41 -12.06 -2.17
CA TYR A 105 -11.47 -12.76 -1.43
C TYR A 105 -12.44 -13.50 -2.35
N LYS A 106 -12.90 -12.86 -3.43
CA LYS A 106 -13.81 -13.49 -4.40
C LYS A 106 -13.19 -14.74 -5.03
N LEU A 107 -11.92 -14.68 -5.40
CA LEU A 107 -11.19 -15.82 -5.97
C LEU A 107 -10.94 -16.91 -4.92
N HIS A 108 -10.48 -16.55 -3.72
CA HIS A 108 -10.22 -17.49 -2.64
C HIS A 108 -11.46 -18.26 -2.23
N ARG A 109 -12.64 -17.62 -2.13
CA ARG A 109 -13.91 -18.30 -1.80
C ARG A 109 -14.26 -19.43 -2.78
N ARG A 110 -13.83 -19.32 -4.04
CA ARG A 110 -14.07 -20.38 -5.05
C ARG A 110 -13.22 -21.63 -4.82
N THR A 111 -12.16 -21.53 -4.01
CA THR A 111 -11.30 -22.67 -3.67
C THR A 111 -11.87 -23.53 -2.53
N LEU A 112 -12.90 -23.04 -1.83
CA LEU A 112 -13.48 -23.65 -0.62
C LEU A 112 -12.49 -23.81 0.55
N ALA A 113 -11.29 -23.22 0.45
CA ALA A 113 -10.32 -23.19 1.52
C ALA A 113 -10.78 -22.27 2.66
N ASN A 114 -10.33 -22.59 3.87
CA ASN A 114 -10.55 -21.74 5.05
C ASN A 114 -9.77 -20.43 4.92
N LEU A 115 -10.36 -19.33 5.39
CA LEU A 115 -9.63 -18.09 5.58
C LEU A 115 -8.68 -18.26 6.77
N ASN A 116 -7.39 -18.11 6.51
CA ASN A 116 -6.36 -18.18 7.53
C ASN A 116 -5.79 -16.78 7.75
N ASP A 117 -5.77 -16.33 9.00
CA ASP A 117 -5.14 -15.05 9.34
C ASP A 117 -3.61 -15.11 9.16
N PRO A 118 -2.96 -13.96 8.89
CA PRO A 118 -3.56 -12.63 8.68
C PRO A 118 -3.91 -12.37 7.20
N LEU A 119 -4.69 -11.31 6.93
CA LEU A 119 -4.67 -10.67 5.61
C LEU A 119 -3.35 -9.93 5.46
N ILE A 120 -2.57 -10.25 4.42
CA ILE A 120 -1.33 -9.52 4.12
C ILE A 120 -1.47 -8.81 2.79
N VAL A 121 -1.12 -7.53 2.76
CA VAL A 121 -1.11 -6.70 1.56
C VAL A 121 0.31 -6.21 1.35
N LYS A 122 0.95 -6.62 0.26
CA LYS A 122 2.27 -6.11 -0.14
C LYS A 122 2.09 -5.13 -1.28
N ILE A 123 2.64 -3.93 -1.12
CA ILE A 123 2.59 -2.86 -2.11
C ILE A 123 4.03 -2.52 -2.49
N ARG A 124 4.34 -2.64 -3.77
CA ARG A 124 5.62 -2.25 -4.34
C ARG A 124 5.39 -1.10 -5.30
N ILE A 125 5.85 0.08 -4.91
CA ILE A 125 5.76 1.29 -5.72
C ILE A 125 7.03 1.45 -6.53
N ARG A 126 6.85 1.38 -7.83
CA ARG A 126 7.83 1.66 -8.89
C ARG A 126 7.10 2.47 -9.96
N ILE A 127 7.74 2.78 -11.08
CA ILE A 127 7.09 3.42 -12.25
C ILE A 127 5.72 2.79 -12.56
N SER A 128 5.60 1.47 -12.37
CA SER A 128 4.31 0.78 -12.31
C SER A 128 4.14 0.15 -10.93
N PRO A 129 3.21 0.65 -10.10
CA PRO A 129 2.92 0.05 -8.80
C PRO A 129 2.36 -1.36 -8.93
N GLU A 130 2.73 -2.22 -7.99
CA GLU A 130 2.28 -3.60 -7.88
C GLU A 130 1.64 -3.80 -6.50
N ILE A 131 0.47 -4.44 -6.47
CA ILE A 131 -0.26 -4.78 -5.25
C ILE A 131 -0.45 -6.28 -5.23
N LYS A 132 0.05 -6.94 -4.19
CA LYS A 132 -0.16 -8.38 -3.92
C LYS A 132 -0.95 -8.53 -2.62
N VAL A 133 -1.91 -9.44 -2.62
CA VAL A 133 -2.70 -9.75 -1.43
C VAL A 133 -2.59 -11.24 -1.15
N PHE A 134 -2.25 -11.57 0.08
CA PHE A 134 -2.14 -12.94 0.58
C PHE A 134 -3.16 -13.16 1.69
N ILE A 135 -3.78 -14.34 1.68
CA ILE A 135 -4.61 -14.83 2.78
C ILE A 135 -3.74 -15.84 3.53
N GLY A 136 -3.39 -15.51 4.77
CA GLY A 136 -2.40 -16.23 5.56
C GLY A 136 -0.97 -15.75 5.29
N LYS A 137 -0.02 -16.30 6.05
CA LYS A 137 1.40 -15.97 5.93
C LYS A 137 2.08 -16.83 4.84
N PRO A 138 2.61 -16.24 3.75
CA PRO A 138 3.32 -17.00 2.74
C PRO A 138 4.63 -17.56 3.32
N LEU A 139 4.99 -18.78 2.91
CA LEU A 139 6.24 -19.44 3.34
C LEU A 139 7.49 -18.94 2.62
N ILE A 140 7.30 -18.29 1.45
CA ILE A 140 8.37 -17.78 0.59
C ILE A 140 7.96 -16.39 0.12
N GLU A 141 8.90 -15.44 0.17
CA GLU A 141 8.71 -14.04 -0.25
C GLU A 141 9.32 -13.74 -1.62
#